data_AF-W1XGU4-F1
#
_entry.id   AF-W1XGU4-F1
#
_cell.length_a   1.000
_cell.length_b   1.000
_cell.length_c   1.000
_cell.angle_alpha   90.00
_cell.angle_beta   90.00
_cell.angle_gamma   90.00
#
_symmetry.space_group_name_H-M   'P 1'
#
loop_
_entity.id
_entity.type
_entity.pdbx_description
1 polymer ?
#
loop_
_entity_poly.entity_id
_entity_poly.type
_entity_poly.pdbx_seq_one_letter_code
_entity_poly.pdbx_strand_id
1 'polypeptide(L)'
;TVFTIVWFTIFGNTAIYIDETVANGALGALTDKPEQLLFAFLEYLPLSSLTSLLSIIVLALFFITSADSGIYVLNNIAAYDKSTSSPKWQC
;
A
#
# COMPACT_ATOMS: atom_id res chain seq x y z
N THR A 1 -4.39 -15.11 -3.80
CA THR A 1 -4.56 -15.94 -2.59
C THR A 1 -3.23 -16.37 -1.99
N VAL A 2 -2.37 -17.12 -2.69
CA VAL A 2 -1.06 -17.56 -2.15
C VAL A 2 -0.18 -16.37 -1.75
N PHE A 3 -0.05 -15.37 -2.62
CA PHE A 3 0.68 -14.14 -2.30
C PHE A 3 0.16 -13.47 -1.02
N THR A 4 -1.16 -13.32 -0.91
CA THR A 4 -1.84 -12.70 0.24
C THR A 4 -1.57 -13.47 1.53
N ILE A 5 -1.60 -14.80 1.48
CA ILE A 5 -1.28 -15.66 2.64
C ILE A 5 0.18 -15.43 3.05
N VAL A 6 1.12 -15.53 2.11
CA VAL A 6 2.55 -15.32 2.39
C VAL A 6 2.79 -13.93 2.97
N TRP A 7 2.17 -12.91 2.41
CA TRP A 7 2.27 -11.52 2.86
C TRP A 7 1.78 -11.37 4.31
N PHE A 8 0.54 -11.76 4.60
CA PHE A 8 -0.02 -11.63 5.95
C PHE A 8 0.71 -12.49 6.98
N THR A 9 1.16 -13.69 6.61
CA THR A 9 1.93 -14.55 7.52
C THR A 9 3.29 -13.92 7.86
N ILE A 10 4.03 -13.41 6.88
CA ILE A 10 5.35 -12.81 7.16
C ILE A 10 5.18 -11.50 7.93
N PHE A 11 4.48 -10.51 7.37
CA PHE A 11 4.39 -9.19 7.99
C PHE A 11 3.56 -9.18 9.26
N GLY A 12 2.44 -9.93 9.30
CA GLY A 12 1.57 -9.99 10.47
C GLY A 12 2.25 -10.68 11.66
N ASN A 13 2.90 -11.83 11.43
CA ASN A 13 3.60 -12.53 12.51
C ASN A 13 4.82 -11.75 13.00
N THR A 14 5.56 -11.06 12.11
CA THR A 14 6.67 -10.20 12.52
C THR A 14 6.20 -8.99 13.33
N ALA A 15 5.09 -8.36 12.96
CA ALA A 15 4.54 -7.23 13.71
C ALA A 15 4.14 -7.64 15.14
N ILE A 16 3.45 -8.78 15.29
CA ILE A 16 3.06 -9.32 16.61
C ILE A 16 4.32 -9.67 17.42
N TYR A 17 5.28 -10.37 16.83
CA TYR A 17 6.52 -10.76 17.51
C TYR A 17 7.30 -9.54 18.02
N ILE A 18 7.43 -8.49 17.20
CA ILE A 18 8.12 -7.26 17.60
C ILE A 18 7.35 -6.55 18.72
N ASP A 19 6.02 -6.51 18.65
CA ASP A 19 5.18 -5.89 19.68
C ASP A 19 5.31 -6.57 21.04
N GLU A 20 5.37 -7.91 21.06
CA GLU A 20 5.52 -8.70 22.28
C GLU A 20 6.94 -8.68 22.85
N THR A 21 7.97 -8.47 22.02
CA THR A 21 9.37 -8.59 22.45
C THR A 21 10.09 -7.27 22.69
N VAL A 22 10.00 -6.32 21.75
CA VAL A 22 10.82 -5.10 21.74
C VAL A 22 9.97 -3.84 21.90
N ALA A 23 8.85 -3.75 21.17
CA ALA A 23 8.01 -2.55 21.18
C ALA A 23 7.05 -2.49 22.39
N ASN A 24 6.90 -3.60 23.12
CA ASN A 24 6.20 -3.70 24.40
C ASN A 24 4.76 -3.12 24.37
N GLY A 25 4.01 -3.45 23.31
CA GLY A 25 2.64 -2.99 23.08
C GLY A 25 2.51 -1.66 22.31
N ALA A 26 3.62 -1.01 21.95
CA ALA A 26 3.58 0.26 21.22
C ALA A 26 2.98 0.14 19.81
N LEU A 27 3.17 -1.00 19.12
CA LEU A 27 2.53 -1.25 17.83
C LEU A 27 1.05 -1.57 18.01
N GLY A 28 0.69 -2.34 19.04
CA GLY A 28 -0.71 -2.62 19.38
C GLY A 28 -1.52 -1.35 19.64
N ALA A 29 -0.92 -0.33 20.26
CA ALA A 29 -1.57 0.96 20.53
C ALA A 29 -1.85 1.80 19.28
N LEU A 30 -1.23 1.49 18.14
CA LEU A 30 -1.41 2.21 16.87
C LEU A 30 -2.38 1.51 15.92
N THR A 31 -3.08 0.45 16.36
CA THR A 31 -4.02 -0.31 15.53
C THR A 31 -5.18 0.54 14.98
N ASP A 32 -5.57 1.61 15.69
CA ASP A 32 -6.57 2.59 15.24
C ASP A 32 -6.03 3.58 14.18
N LYS A 33 -4.72 3.59 13.92
CA LYS A 33 -4.01 4.51 13.01
C LYS A 33 -3.08 3.72 12.08
N PRO A 34 -3.64 3.00 11.09
CA PRO A 34 -2.88 2.04 10.29
C PRO A 34 -1.74 2.68 9.49
N GLU A 35 -1.88 3.95 9.09
CA GLU A 35 -0.82 4.67 8.37
C GLU A 35 0.41 4.88 9.25
N GLN A 36 0.19 5.25 10.52
CA GLN A 36 1.26 5.45 11.49
C GLN A 36 1.87 4.11 11.93
N LEU A 37 1.04 3.09 12.10
CA LEU A 37 1.46 1.75 12.48
C LEU A 37 2.46 1.15 11.48
N LEU A 38 2.25 1.36 10.18
CA LEU A 38 3.19 0.89 9.14
C LEU A 38 4.58 1.48 9.37
N PHE A 39 4.70 2.80 9.47
CA PHE A 39 6.01 3.45 9.62
C PHE A 39 6.66 3.14 10.96
N ALA A 40 5.88 3.10 12.05
CA ALA A 40 6.37 2.67 13.36
C ALA A 40 6.89 1.23 13.34
N PHE A 41 6.22 0.32 12.62
CA PHE A 41 6.70 -1.06 12.43
C PHE A 41 8.04 -1.11 11.67
N LEU A 42 8.20 -0.31 10.61
CA LEU A 42 9.43 -0.27 9.82
C LEU A 42 10.64 0.26 10.60
N GLU A 43 10.42 1.09 11.62
CA GLU A 43 11.47 1.59 12.51
C GLU A 43 12.16 0.47 13.30
N TYR A 44 11.44 -0.60 13.62
CA TYR A 44 11.98 -1.76 14.35
C TYR A 44 12.74 -2.74 13.45
N LEU A 45 12.72 -2.56 12.13
CA LEU A 45 13.44 -3.42 11.20
C LEU A 45 14.87 -2.90 10.94
N PRO A 46 15.83 -3.80 10.66
CA PRO A 46 17.16 -3.37 10.24
C PRO A 46 17.06 -2.54 8.96
N LEU A 47 17.85 -1.47 8.86
CA LEU A 47 17.80 -0.51 7.74
C LEU A 47 16.45 0.23 7.61
N SER A 48 15.82 0.60 8.73
CA SER A 48 14.54 1.32 8.80
C SER A 48 14.40 2.51 7.84
N SER A 49 15.47 3.29 7.64
CA SER A 49 15.47 4.41 6.68
C SER A 49 15.26 3.94 5.23
N LEU A 50 15.91 2.84 4.84
CA LEU A 50 15.79 2.28 3.49
C LEU A 50 14.40 1.65 3.29
N THR A 51 13.91 0.88 4.26
CA THR A 51 12.60 0.22 4.18
C THR A 51 11.45 1.22 4.21
N SER A 52 11.58 2.31 4.98
CA SER A 52 10.62 3.42 4.98
C SER A 52 10.58 4.14 3.63
N LEU A 53 11.75 4.43 3.04
CA LEU A 53 11.84 5.06 1.72
C LEU A 53 11.23 4.17 0.63
N LEU A 54 11.56 2.87 0.65
CA LEU A 54 10.96 1.90 -0.26
C LEU A 54 9.44 1.83 -0.11
N SER A 55 8.93 1.86 1.12
CA SER A 55 7.49 1.81 1.38
C SER A 55 6.78 3.04 0.80
N ILE A 56 7.36 4.23 0.91
CA ILE A 56 6.83 5.45 0.27
C ILE A 56 6.79 5.30 -1.26
N ILE A 57 7.86 4.80 -1.87
CA ILE A 57 7.91 4.56 -3.33
C ILE A 57 6.83 3.57 -3.75
N VAL A 58 6.68 2.45 -3.02
CA VAL A 58 5.69 1.42 -3.31
C VAL A 58 4.27 1.98 -3.20
N LEU A 59 3.97 2.76 -2.15
CA LEU A 59 2.69 3.44 -1.99
C LEU A 59 2.40 4.40 -3.15
N ALA A 60 3.39 5.19 -3.56
CA ALA A 60 3.25 6.10 -4.69
C ALA A 60 2.99 5.34 -6.01
N LEU A 61 3.71 4.25 -6.27
CA LEU A 61 3.52 3.41 -7.44
C LEU A 61 2.13 2.76 -7.47
N PHE A 62 1.65 2.24 -6.33
CA PHE A 62 0.29 1.71 -6.23
C PHE A 62 -0.76 2.78 -6.46
N PHE A 63 -0.56 3.99 -5.93
CA PHE A 63 -1.47 5.10 -6.17
C PHE A 63 -1.54 5.48 -7.65
N ILE A 64 -0.39 5.65 -8.32
CA ILE A 64 -0.32 5.96 -9.74
C ILE A 64 -0.97 4.86 -10.59
N THR A 65 -0.65 3.59 -10.32
CA THR A 65 -1.20 2.46 -11.07
C THR A 65 -2.72 2.31 -10.86
N SER A 66 -3.20 2.55 -9.64
CA SER A 66 -4.63 2.54 -9.31
C SER A 66 -5.36 3.70 -9.98
N ALA A 67 -4.76 4.89 -10.04
CA ALA A 67 -5.34 6.05 -10.71
C ALA A 67 -5.44 5.82 -12.23
N ASP A 68 -4.38 5.32 -12.87
CA ASP A 68 -4.36 5.00 -14.30
C ASP A 68 -5.42 3.95 -14.67
N SER A 69 -5.51 2.88 -13.88
CA SER A 69 -6.55 1.85 -14.05
C SER A 69 -7.96 2.42 -13.88
N GLY A 70 -8.15 3.36 -12.94
CA GLY A 70 -9.43 4.02 -12.68
C GLY A 70 -9.87 4.94 -13.82
N ILE A 71 -8.95 5.75 -14.34
CA ILE A 71 -9.20 6.63 -15.49
C ILE A 71 -9.56 5.81 -16.73
N TYR A 72 -8.84 4.71 -16.98
CA TYR A 72 -9.13 3.80 -18.09
C TYR A 72 -10.56 3.25 -18.02
N VAL A 73 -10.99 2.79 -16.85
CA VAL A 73 -12.35 2.29 -16.64
C VAL A 73 -13.38 3.42 -16.79
N LEU A 74 -13.11 4.61 -16.24
CA LEU A 74 -14.01 5.76 -16.35
C LEU A 74 -14.21 6.20 -17.80
N ASN A 75 -13.12 6.28 -18.58
CA ASN A 75 -13.18 6.59 -20.00
C ASN A 75 -13.99 5.55 -20.78
N ASN A 76 -13.85 4.26 -20.45
CA ASN A 76 -14.62 3.19 -21.08
C ASN A 76 -16.13 3.23 -20.74
N ILE A 77 -16.52 3.81 -19.60
CA ILE A 77 -17.93 4.03 -19.24
C ILE A 77 -18.48 5.31 -19.89
N ALA A 78 -17.67 6.36 -19.97
CA ALA A 78 -18.07 7.67 -20.49
C ALA A 78 -18.13 7.73 -22.03
N ALA A 79 -17.37 6.87 -22.73
CA ALA A 79 -17.39 6.81 -24.20
C ALA A 79 -18.62 6.06 -24.72
N TYR A 80 -19.59 6.78 -25.28
CA TYR A 80 -20.82 6.23 -25.88
C TYR A 80 -20.57 5.48 -27.21
N ASP A 81 -19.48 5.81 -27.93
CA ASP A 81 -19.13 5.21 -29.23
C ASP A 81 -17.63 4.87 -29.30
N LYS A 82 -17.31 3.57 -29.42
CA LYS A 82 -15.94 3.04 -29.52
C LYS A 82 -15.24 3.36 -30.86
N SER A 83 -15.94 3.94 -31.84
CA SER A 83 -15.42 4.20 -33.19
C SER A 83 -14.75 5.58 -33.37
N THR A 84 -14.88 6.48 -32.39
CA THR A 84 -14.26 7.81 -32.44
C THR A 84 -13.14 7.90 -31.39
N SER A 85 -11.95 8.29 -31.84
CA SER A 85 -10.77 8.46 -30.96
C SER A 85 -11.10 9.42 -29.82
N SER A 86 -11.20 8.91 -28.59
CA SER A 86 -11.50 9.74 -27.42
C SER A 86 -10.41 10.81 -27.25
N PRO A 87 -10.75 12.09 -27.02
CA PRO A 87 -9.77 13.15 -26.88
C PRO A 87 -8.86 12.92 -25.66
N LYS A 88 -7.54 13.09 -25.81
CA LYS A 88 -6.54 12.82 -24.76
C LYS A 88 -6.70 13.65 -23.46
N TRP A 89 -7.55 14.68 -23.47
CA TRP A 89 -7.81 15.57 -22.34
C TRP A 89 -9.02 15.15 -21.49
N GLN A 90 -9.73 14.07 -21.88
CA GLN A 90 -10.78 13.46 -21.05
C GLN A 90 -10.24 12.39 -20.09
N CYS A 91 -8.91 12.19 -20.08
CA CYS A 91 -8.19 11.40 -19.08
C CYS A 91 -7.80 12.28 -17.89
#